data_AF-A0A699RJ71-F1
#
_entry.id   AF-A0A699RJ71-F1
#
_cell.length_a   1.000
_cell.length_b   1.000
_cell.length_c   1.000
_cell.angle_alpha   90.00
_cell.angle_beta   90.00
_cell.angle_gamma   90.00
#
_symmetry.space_group_name_H-M   'P 1'
#
loop_
_entity.id
_entity.type
_entity.pdbx_description
1 polymer ?
#
loop_
_entity_poly.entity_id
_entity_poly.type
_entity_poly.pdbx_seq_one_letter_code
_entity_poly.pdbx_strand_id
1 'polypeptide(L)'
;PQVVSAIKLPILNPNEFDLWKMRIEQYFLMLDYSLWEDAKTLMEAIEKRFGGNTDTKKVQKTLLKQQYENFTGSSSESLDQIHDRLQKLISQLEILGVSLTQEDINLKFLRSLPIKWMIHNLI
;
A
#
# COMPACT_ATOMS: atom_id res chain seq x y z
N PRO A 1 15.26 -0.23 -43.12
CA PRO A 1 15.62 -1.12 -41.98
C PRO A 1 14.77 -0.75 -40.76
N GLN A 2 13.72 -1.53 -40.49
CA GLN A 2 12.90 -1.37 -39.28
C GLN A 2 13.66 -2.06 -38.13
N VAL A 3 14.10 -1.27 -37.15
CA VAL A 3 14.67 -1.80 -35.92
C VAL A 3 13.50 -2.36 -35.12
N VAL A 4 13.33 -3.68 -35.13
CA VAL A 4 12.43 -4.35 -34.21
C VAL A 4 13.03 -4.16 -32.81
N SER A 5 12.53 -3.17 -32.09
CA SER A 5 12.86 -2.99 -30.67
C SER A 5 12.44 -4.25 -29.95
N ALA A 6 13.40 -5.05 -29.50
CA ALA A 6 13.13 -6.17 -28.62
C ALA A 6 12.56 -5.60 -27.32
N ILE A 7 11.23 -5.66 -27.16
CA ILE A 7 10.56 -5.21 -25.94
C ILE A 7 11.06 -6.14 -24.82
N LYS A 8 11.86 -5.59 -23.91
CA LYS A 8 12.52 -6.35 -22.86
C LYS A 8 11.50 -6.67 -21.75
N LEU A 9 11.39 -7.94 -21.36
CA LEU A 9 10.51 -8.38 -20.28
C LEU A 9 10.81 -7.62 -18.97
N PRO A 10 9.79 -7.15 -18.22
CA PRO A 10 10.00 -6.48 -16.95
C PRO A 10 10.57 -7.46 -15.90
N ILE A 11 11.65 -7.05 -15.23
CA ILE A 11 12.31 -7.83 -14.17
C ILE A 11 11.35 -7.97 -12.98
N LEU A 12 11.26 -9.18 -12.41
CA LEU A 12 10.48 -9.43 -11.20
C LEU A 12 10.97 -8.54 -10.05
N ASN A 13 10.09 -7.65 -9.57
CA ASN A 13 10.29 -6.87 -8.35
C ASN A 13 9.34 -7.39 -7.26
N PRO A 14 9.83 -8.14 -6.26
CA PRO A 14 8.99 -8.66 -5.19
C PRO A 14 8.26 -7.60 -4.35
N ASN A 15 8.85 -6.41 -4.21
CA ASN A 15 8.26 -5.30 -3.45
C ASN A 15 7.11 -4.60 -4.20
N GLU A 16 7.05 -4.78 -5.52
CA GLU A 16 6.03 -4.20 -6.40
C GLU A 16 5.32 -5.31 -7.18
N PHE A 17 5.13 -6.47 -6.56
CA PHE A 17 4.62 -7.67 -7.22
C PHE A 17 3.32 -7.43 -7.99
N ASP A 18 2.39 -6.66 -7.40
CA ASP A 18 1.10 -6.34 -8.02
C ASP A 18 1.26 -5.48 -9.29
N LEU A 19 2.18 -4.50 -9.27
CA LEU A 19 2.50 -3.66 -10.43
C LEU A 19 3.29 -4.44 -11.49
N TRP A 20 4.22 -5.30 -11.07
CA TRP A 20 4.94 -6.19 -11.95
C TRP A 20 3.99 -7.15 -12.66
N LYS A 21 3.01 -7.71 -11.94
CA LYS A 21 1.96 -8.56 -12.49
C LYS A 21 1.13 -7.83 -13.55
N MET A 22 0.65 -6.62 -13.26
CA MET A 22 -0.08 -5.80 -14.25
C MET A 22 0.75 -5.55 -15.52
N ARG A 23 2.05 -5.26 -15.40
CA ARG A 23 2.95 -5.04 -16.54
C ARG A 23 3.17 -6.29 -17.38
N ILE A 24 3.31 -7.45 -16.73
CA ILE A 24 3.45 -8.76 -17.39
C ILE A 24 2.14 -9.12 -18.11
N GLU A 25 1.00 -8.96 -17.45
CA GLU A 25 -0.32 -9.24 -18.05
C GLU A 25 -0.55 -8.38 -19.30
N GLN A 26 -0.26 -7.08 -19.21
CA GLN A 26 -0.37 -6.16 -20.34
C GLN A 26 0.60 -6.54 -21.48
N TYR A 27 1.81 -7.00 -21.17
CA TYR A 27 2.80 -7.43 -22.15
C TYR A 27 2.30 -8.64 -22.96
N PHE A 28 1.77 -9.68 -22.28
CA PHE A 28 1.26 -10.88 -22.95
C PHE A 28 -0.04 -10.62 -23.71
N LEU A 29 -0.93 -9.76 -23.20
CA LEU A 29 -2.13 -9.32 -23.91
C LEU A 29 -1.83 -8.58 -25.22
N MET A 30 -0.70 -7.86 -25.30
CA MET A 30 -0.30 -7.11 -26.50
C MET A 30 0.46 -7.95 -27.54
N LEU A 31 1.17 -9.00 -27.13
CA LEU A 31 2.08 -9.73 -28.02
C LEU A 31 1.45 -10.96 -28.68
N ASP A 32 0.81 -11.83 -27.91
CA ASP A 32 0.13 -13.01 -28.46
C ASP A 32 -0.77 -13.67 -27.40
N TYR A 33 -2.07 -13.76 -27.68
CA TYR A 33 -3.03 -14.43 -26.79
C TYR A 33 -2.71 -15.92 -26.65
N SER A 34 -2.02 -16.53 -27.62
CA SER A 34 -1.63 -17.95 -27.53
C SER A 34 -0.60 -18.24 -26.43
N LEU A 35 0.17 -17.24 -26.00
CA LEU A 35 1.15 -17.34 -24.91
C LEU A 35 0.56 -16.97 -23.54
N TRP A 36 -0.67 -16.47 -23.50
CA TRP A 36 -1.33 -16.03 -22.27
C TRP A 36 -1.53 -17.16 -21.27
N GLU A 37 -1.96 -18.34 -21.71
CA GLU A 37 -2.25 -19.45 -20.78
C GLU A 37 -0.99 -20.01 -20.12
N ASP A 38 0.11 -20.10 -20.86
CA ASP A 38 1.42 -20.50 -20.33
C ASP A 38 1.98 -19.44 -19.37
N ALA A 39 1.87 -18.16 -19.75
CA ALA A 39 2.26 -17.04 -18.90
C ALA A 39 1.43 -16.98 -17.62
N LYS A 40 0.12 -17.23 -17.71
CA LYS A 40 -0.81 -17.30 -16.59
C LYS A 40 -0.46 -18.43 -15.64
N THR A 41 -0.19 -19.62 -16.16
CA THR A 41 0.26 -20.77 -15.34
C THR A 41 1.58 -20.46 -14.62
N LEU A 42 2.53 -19.81 -15.31
CA LEU A 42 3.79 -19.38 -14.69
C LEU A 42 3.55 -18.30 -13.60
N MET A 43 2.65 -17.35 -13.83
CA MET A 43 2.25 -16.35 -12.85
C MET A 43 1.62 -16.99 -11.61
N GLU A 44 0.69 -17.92 -11.78
CA GLU A 44 0.07 -18.67 -10.67
C GLU A 44 1.10 -19.49 -9.89
N ALA A 45 2.08 -20.10 -10.56
CA ALA A 45 3.17 -20.82 -9.91
C ALA A 45 4.11 -19.90 -9.11
N ILE A 46 4.41 -18.71 -9.65
CA ILE A 46 5.18 -17.66 -8.96
C ILE A 46 4.38 -17.14 -7.76
N GLU A 47 3.09 -16.85 -7.91
CA GLU A 47 2.20 -16.46 -6.82
C GLU A 47 2.11 -17.53 -5.74
N LYS A 48 2.07 -18.81 -6.11
CA LYS A 48 2.05 -19.91 -5.15
C LYS A 48 3.39 -20.05 -4.41
N ARG A 49 4.51 -19.79 -5.11
CA ARG A 49 5.87 -19.96 -4.57
C ARG A 49 6.35 -18.77 -3.75
N PHE A 50 6.00 -17.56 -4.16
CA PHE A 50 6.27 -16.30 -3.48
C PHE A 50 5.05 -15.78 -2.69
N GLY A 51 3.98 -16.58 -2.64
CA GLY A 51 2.72 -16.34 -1.95
C GLY A 51 2.82 -16.20 -0.44
N GLY A 52 4.02 -16.39 0.14
CA GLY A 52 4.36 -15.87 1.47
C GLY A 52 4.18 -14.35 1.61
N ASN A 53 3.89 -13.64 0.52
CA ASN A 53 3.46 -12.24 0.55
C ASN A 53 2.05 -12.06 1.15
N THR A 54 1.12 -13.02 1.10
CA THR A 54 -0.19 -12.83 1.76
C THR A 54 -0.06 -12.80 3.28
N ASP A 55 0.74 -13.69 3.85
CA ASP A 55 1.06 -13.69 5.27
C ASP A 55 1.86 -12.45 5.67
N THR A 56 2.81 -12.02 4.84
CA THR A 56 3.59 -10.80 5.07
C THR A 56 2.72 -9.54 4.97
N LYS A 57 1.87 -9.42 3.95
CA LYS A 57 0.85 -8.35 3.81
C LYS A 57 -0.12 -8.37 4.99
N LYS A 58 -0.54 -9.55 5.46
CA LYS A 58 -1.44 -9.70 6.62
C LYS A 58 -0.76 -9.26 7.92
N VAL A 59 0.49 -9.64 8.13
CA VAL A 59 1.30 -9.19 9.27
C VAL A 59 1.53 -7.67 9.20
N GLN A 60 1.92 -7.14 8.04
CA GLN A 60 2.13 -5.70 7.83
C GLN A 60 0.83 -4.90 8.04
N LYS A 61 -0.30 -5.39 7.51
CA LYS A 61 -1.63 -4.81 7.71
C LYS A 61 -2.02 -4.81 9.18
N THR A 62 -1.71 -5.88 9.92
CA THR A 62 -2.00 -5.99 11.35
C THR A 62 -1.14 -5.02 12.16
N LEU A 63 0.15 -4.93 11.84
CA LEU A 63 1.09 -3.99 12.46
C LEU A 63 0.68 -2.53 12.23
N LEU A 64 0.34 -2.16 10.98
CA LEU A 64 -0.11 -0.81 10.65
C LEU A 64 -1.43 -0.45 11.34
N LYS A 65 -2.38 -1.40 11.43
CA LYS A 65 -3.59 -1.20 12.22
C LYS A 65 -3.27 -0.95 13.70
N GLN A 66 -2.33 -1.70 14.27
CA GLN A 66 -1.91 -1.49 15.66
C GLN A 66 -1.23 -0.13 15.84
N GLN A 67 -0.39 0.30 14.89
CA GLN A 67 0.22 1.63 14.92
C GLN A 67 -0.83 2.74 14.78
N TYR A 68 -1.85 2.54 13.95
CA TYR A 68 -3.00 3.45 13.86
C TYR A 68 -3.71 3.53 15.19
N GLU A 69 -4.11 2.40 15.79
CA GLU A 69 -4.84 2.40 17.05
C GLU A 69 -4.05 3.07 18.19
N ASN A 70 -2.74 2.84 18.25
CA ASN A 70 -1.86 3.43 19.26
C ASN A 70 -1.33 4.84 18.88
N PHE A 71 -1.78 5.40 17.75
CA PHE A 71 -1.32 6.70 17.28
C PHE A 71 -1.67 7.80 18.29
N THR A 72 -0.66 8.52 18.75
CA THR A 72 -0.77 9.66 19.65
C THR A 72 0.25 10.72 19.23
N GLY A 73 -0.14 11.99 19.35
CA GLY A 73 0.74 13.14 19.16
C GLY A 73 1.53 13.44 20.43
N SER A 74 2.76 13.89 20.27
CA SER A 74 3.59 14.39 21.37
C SER A 74 3.32 15.87 21.63
N SER A 75 3.49 16.31 22.89
CA SER A 75 3.40 17.73 23.26
C SER A 75 4.49 18.61 22.63
N SER A 76 5.57 17.99 22.14
CA SER A 76 6.66 18.65 21.42
C SER A 76 6.42 18.79 19.91
N GLU A 77 5.37 18.16 19.38
CA GLU A 77 5.04 18.21 17.96
C GLU A 77 4.05 19.34 17.65
N SER A 78 4.23 19.94 16.47
CA SER A 78 3.24 20.84 15.88
C SER A 78 2.05 20.07 15.32
N LEU A 79 0.93 20.77 15.13
CA LEU A 79 -0.29 20.18 14.57
C LEU A 79 -0.06 19.59 13.18
N ASP A 80 0.70 20.28 12.34
CA ASP A 80 1.03 19.84 10.98
C ASP A 80 1.88 18.55 11.01
N GLN A 81 2.85 18.45 11.92
CA GLN A 81 3.64 17.22 12.08
C GLN A 81 2.79 16.03 12.51
N ILE A 82 1.84 16.23 13.42
CA ILE A 82 0.90 15.18 13.84
C ILE A 82 0.01 14.79 12.65
N HIS A 83 -0.47 15.77 11.89
CA HIS A 83 -1.29 15.53 10.71
C HIS A 83 -0.55 14.74 9.63
N ASP A 84 0.66 15.16 9.26
CA ASP A 84 1.49 14.50 8.25
C ASP A 84 1.80 13.05 8.61
N ARG A 85 2.12 12.78 9.89
CA ARG A 85 2.38 11.42 10.38
C ARG A 85 1.12 10.56 10.33
N LEU A 86 -0.04 11.10 10.70
CA LEU A 86 -1.31 10.39 10.62
C LEU A 86 -1.69 10.09 9.16
N GLN A 87 -1.59 11.09 8.28
CA GLN A 87 -1.87 10.95 6.84
C GLN A 87 -0.97 9.90 6.20
N LYS A 88 0.34 9.92 6.50
CA LYS A 88 1.27 8.90 6.01
C LYS A 88 0.83 7.49 6.41
N LEU A 89 0.32 7.31 7.62
CA LEU A 89 -0.12 6.01 8.12
C LEU A 89 -1.44 5.57 7.47
N ILE A 90 -2.35 6.51 7.20
CA ILE A 90 -3.60 6.26 6.47
C ILE A 90 -3.29 5.84 5.03
N SER A 91 -2.42 6.56 4.31
CA SER A 91 -2.03 6.20 2.94
C SER A 91 -1.43 4.78 2.86
N GLN A 92 -0.64 4.38 3.87
CA GLN A 92 -0.10 3.02 3.94
C GLN A 92 -1.20 1.96 4.16
N LEU A 93 -2.23 2.27 4.95
CA LEU A 93 -3.38 1.40 5.18
C LEU A 93 -4.25 1.26 3.92
N GLU A 94 -4.47 2.34 3.19
CA GLU A 94 -5.23 2.37 1.93
C GLU A 94 -4.58 1.50 0.86
N ILE A 95 -3.25 1.56 0.71
CA ILE A 95 -2.48 0.70 -0.22
C ILE A 95 -2.70 -0.79 0.10
N LEU A 96 -2.92 -1.15 1.37
CA LEU A 96 -3.20 -2.52 1.81
C LEU A 96 -4.71 -2.86 1.82
N GLY A 97 -5.53 -2.06 1.16
CA GLY A 97 -6.97 -2.25 1.04
C GLY A 97 -7.72 -2.07 2.37
N VAL A 98 -7.31 -1.09 3.18
CA VAL A 98 -8.10 -0.61 4.33
C VAL A 98 -8.61 0.78 3.98
N SER A 99 -9.91 0.91 3.76
CA SER A 99 -10.57 2.21 3.62
C SER A 99 -11.02 2.71 4.99
N LEU A 100 -10.67 3.95 5.31
CA LEU A 100 -11.17 4.66 6.49
C LEU A 100 -12.11 5.77 6.03
N THR A 101 -13.19 6.02 6.78
CA THR A 101 -14.06 7.16 6.47
C THR A 101 -13.39 8.45 6.91
N GLN A 102 -13.75 9.57 6.27
CA GLN A 102 -13.25 10.88 6.71
C GLN A 102 -13.65 11.19 8.16
N GLU A 103 -14.82 10.72 8.60
CA GLU A 103 -15.27 10.86 9.99
C GLU A 103 -14.36 10.11 10.96
N ASP A 104 -14.02 8.85 10.66
CA ASP A 104 -13.09 8.06 11.48
C ASP A 104 -11.70 8.72 11.57
N ILE A 105 -11.22 9.25 10.44
CA ILE A 105 -9.93 9.96 10.36
C ILE A 105 -9.97 11.22 11.23
N ASN A 106 -11.04 12.03 11.12
CA ASN A 106 -11.20 13.25 11.91
C ASN A 106 -11.27 12.93 13.40
N LEU A 107 -12.07 11.93 13.79
CA LEU A 107 -12.17 11.48 15.18
C LEU A 107 -10.83 10.97 15.71
N LYS A 108 -10.09 10.22 14.89
CA LYS A 108 -8.77 9.73 15.27
C LYS A 108 -7.80 10.88 15.51
N PHE A 109 -7.74 11.85 14.59
CA PHE A 109 -6.90 13.02 14.72
C PHE A 109 -7.17 13.78 16.01
N LEU A 110 -8.44 14.09 16.30
CA LEU A 110 -8.84 14.82 17.51
C LEU A 110 -8.48 14.06 18.79
N ARG A 111 -8.66 12.74 18.82
CA ARG A 111 -8.30 11.89 19.98
C ARG A 111 -6.79 11.76 20.18
N SER A 112 -6.01 11.93 19.12
CA SER A 112 -4.56 11.82 19.16
C SER A 112 -3.87 13.15 19.48
N LEU A 113 -4.62 14.25 19.62
CA LEU A 113 -4.03 15.54 20.01
C LEU A 113 -3.52 15.52 21.47
N PRO A 114 -2.34 16.11 21.74
CA PRO A 114 -1.88 16.31 23.11
C PRO A 114 -2.88 17.13 23.94
N ILE A 115 -2.97 16.84 25.23
CA ILE A 115 -3.87 17.53 26.19
C ILE A 115 -3.75 19.06 26.09
N LYS A 116 -2.54 19.58 25.86
CA LYS A 116 -2.28 21.02 25.64
C LYS A 116 -3.17 21.65 24.56
N TRP A 117 -3.49 20.92 23.49
CA TRP A 117 -4.34 21.40 22.41
C TRP A 117 -5.84 21.18 22.67
N MET A 118 -6.20 20.22 23.52
CA MET A 118 -7.59 20.00 23.91
C MET A 118 -8.16 21.13 24.77
N ILE A 119 -7.33 21.72 25.63
CA ILE A 119 -7.75 22.80 26.54
C ILE A 119 -8.10 24.10 25.79
N HIS A 120 -7.46 24.37 24.64
CA HIS A 120 -7.71 25.58 23.85
C HIS A 120 -8.97 25.51 22.96
N ASN A 121 -9.62 24.34 22.83
CA ASN A 121 -10.85 24.16 22.04
C ASN A 121 -12.13 24.06 22.90
N LEU A 122 -12.01 24.14 24.23
CA LEU A 122 -13.12 23.97 25.18
C LEU A 122 -13.42 25.23 26.02
N ILE A 123 -12.81 26.38 25.67
CA ILE A 123 -13.04 27.70 26.28
C ILE A 123 -13.44 28.65 25.16
#